data_AF-A0A1Q6Y630-F1
#
_entry.id   AF-A0A1Q6Y630-F1
#
_cell.length_a   1.000
_cell.length_b   1.000
_cell.length_c   1.000
_cell.angle_alpha   90.00
_cell.angle_beta   90.00
_cell.angle_gamma   90.00
#
_symmetry.space_group_name_H-M   'P 1'
#
loop_
_entity.id
_entity.type
_entity.pdbx_description
1 polymer ?
#
loop_
_entity_poly.entity_id
_entity_poly.type
_entity_poly.pdbx_seq_one_letter_code
_entity_poly.pdbx_strand_id
1 'polypeptide(L)'
;MARYLHIRSIVRTERTGSHQRIKWICGLTRDGSHWTLTHEDAVSQVENGICAFYIEGPKDKRYDVIVAMDVHAHRYLKTVADTHQPDQLLFLPECPYVVHTSRRFTPRVETHDGVFVDWCCFGLEDISRVRNLSLDGLFVETAKSRSMGSTVKLEFLVQEGQIRADA
;
A
#
# COMPACT_ATOMS: atom_id res chain seq x y z
N MET A 1 -27.82 1.71 5.53
CA MET A 1 -27.42 2.82 6.42
C MET A 1 -25.94 3.08 6.20
N ALA A 2 -25.55 4.33 5.94
CA ALA A 2 -24.14 4.69 5.73
C ALA A 2 -23.38 4.64 7.07
N ARG A 3 -22.17 4.08 7.07
CA ARG A 3 -21.28 4.08 8.25
C ARG A 3 -20.58 5.43 8.36
N TYR A 4 -20.63 6.06 9.52
CA TYR A 4 -19.90 7.31 9.77
C TYR A 4 -18.49 7.01 10.29
N LEU A 5 -17.48 7.45 9.56
CA LEU A 5 -16.07 7.23 9.88
C LEU A 5 -15.33 8.56 10.06
N HIS A 6 -14.55 8.66 11.14
CA HIS A 6 -13.77 9.84 11.48
C HIS A 6 -12.36 9.74 10.88
N ILE A 7 -12.02 10.65 9.97
CA ILE A 7 -10.66 10.76 9.44
C ILE A 7 -9.83 11.56 10.43
N ARG A 8 -8.78 10.92 10.96
CA ARG A 8 -7.87 11.50 11.95
C ARG A 8 -6.51 11.86 11.37
N SER A 9 -6.08 11.10 10.36
CA SER A 9 -4.78 11.28 9.71
C SER A 9 -4.87 10.93 8.23
N ILE A 10 -3.90 11.41 7.47
CA ILE A 10 -3.78 11.12 6.04
C ILE A 10 -2.38 10.66 5.68
N VAL A 11 -2.25 9.99 4.55
CA VAL A 11 -0.97 9.75 3.89
C VAL A 11 -0.93 10.55 2.61
N ARG A 12 0.09 11.39 2.47
CA ARG A 12 0.26 12.26 1.31
C ARG A 12 1.10 11.57 0.23
N THR A 13 1.01 12.05 -1.00
CA THR A 13 1.89 11.64 -2.09
C THR A 13 2.86 12.77 -2.44
N GLU A 14 3.99 12.43 -3.05
CA GLU A 14 4.96 13.40 -3.58
C GLU A 14 4.49 14.08 -4.88
N ARG A 15 3.31 13.70 -5.40
CA ARG A 15 2.75 14.30 -6.62
C ARG A 15 2.44 15.78 -6.43
N THR A 16 2.68 16.55 -7.48
CA THR A 16 2.53 18.02 -7.52
C THR A 16 1.10 18.51 -7.73
N GLY A 17 0.19 17.67 -8.23
CA GLY A 17 -1.21 18.06 -8.49
C GLY A 17 -1.99 18.29 -7.20
N SER A 18 -2.51 19.51 -7.00
CA SER A 18 -3.16 19.96 -5.75
C SER A 18 -4.30 19.05 -5.26
N HIS A 19 -5.06 18.46 -6.19
CA HIS A 19 -6.22 17.60 -5.88
C HIS A 19 -5.86 16.11 -5.69
N GLN A 20 -4.65 15.70 -6.04
CA GLN A 20 -4.19 14.31 -5.97
C GLN A 20 -3.19 14.08 -4.82
N ARG A 21 -3.09 15.02 -3.88
CA ARG A 21 -2.10 14.98 -2.78
C ARG A 21 -2.39 13.94 -1.71
N ILE A 22 -3.62 13.46 -1.62
CA ILE A 22 -4.03 12.45 -0.63
C ILE A 22 -3.93 11.08 -1.27
N LYS A 23 -3.08 10.23 -0.70
CA LYS A 23 -2.89 8.83 -1.12
C LYS A 23 -3.85 7.92 -0.38
N TRP A 24 -3.87 8.04 0.95
CA TRP A 24 -4.75 7.27 1.84
C TRP A 24 -5.36 8.17 2.91
N ILE A 25 -6.54 7.80 3.36
CA ILE A 25 -7.19 8.36 4.56
C ILE A 25 -7.19 7.32 5.66
N CYS A 26 -6.97 7.77 6.89
CA CYS A 26 -6.86 6.89 8.04
C CYS A 26 -7.67 7.44 9.21
N GLY A 27 -8.10 6.54 10.07
CA GLY A 27 -8.81 6.91 11.28
C GLY A 27 -8.85 5.77 12.29
N LEU A 28 -9.58 6.03 13.37
CA LEU A 28 -9.88 5.02 14.37
C LEU A 28 -11.38 4.73 14.31
N THR A 29 -11.75 3.47 14.47
CA THR A 29 -13.13 3.08 14.75
C THR A 29 -13.44 3.28 16.24
N ARG A 30 -14.71 3.18 16.63
CA ARG A 30 -15.18 3.41 18.00
C ARG A 30 -14.55 2.47 19.04
N ASP A 31 -14.16 1.29 18.60
CA ASP A 31 -13.43 0.26 19.37
C ASP A 31 -11.92 0.55 19.48
N GLY A 32 -11.42 1.62 18.85
CA GLY A 32 -10.01 1.98 18.83
C GLY A 32 -9.19 1.26 17.74
N SER A 33 -9.81 0.40 16.93
CA SER A 33 -9.13 -0.26 15.81
C SER A 33 -8.74 0.75 14.72
N HIS A 34 -7.56 0.60 14.14
CA HIS A 34 -7.11 1.45 13.05
C HIS A 34 -7.70 1.00 11.73
N TRP A 35 -8.19 1.95 10.93
CA TRP A 35 -8.63 1.70 9.56
C TRP A 35 -7.89 2.61 8.59
N THR A 36 -7.65 2.07 7.39
CA THR A 36 -7.00 2.77 6.28
C THR A 36 -7.80 2.51 5.03
N LEU A 37 -8.05 3.55 4.24
CA LEU A 37 -8.66 3.43 2.92
C LEU A 37 -7.85 4.17 1.88
N THR A 38 -7.85 3.64 0.66
CA THR A 38 -7.29 4.38 -0.47
C THR A 38 -8.17 5.56 -0.86
N HIS A 39 -7.56 6.57 -1.50
CA HIS A 39 -8.33 7.68 -2.06
C HIS A 39 -9.46 7.19 -2.97
N GLU A 40 -9.18 6.22 -3.85
CA GLU A 40 -10.16 5.64 -4.77
C GLU A 40 -11.27 4.87 -4.03
N ASP A 41 -10.90 4.04 -3.04
CA ASP A 41 -11.89 3.32 -2.22
C ASP A 41 -12.77 4.26 -1.41
N ALA A 42 -12.18 5.32 -0.86
CA ALA A 42 -12.91 6.32 -0.10
C ALA A 42 -13.91 7.08 -0.97
N VAL A 43 -13.49 7.51 -2.18
CA VAL A 43 -14.39 8.12 -3.16
C VAL A 43 -15.52 7.16 -3.52
N SER A 44 -15.20 5.92 -3.86
CA SER A 44 -16.18 4.88 -4.21
C SER A 44 -17.19 4.64 -3.08
N GLN A 45 -16.74 4.57 -1.83
CA GLN A 45 -17.63 4.32 -0.68
C GLN A 45 -18.57 5.49 -0.40
N VAL A 46 -18.15 6.74 -0.62
CA VAL A 46 -19.01 7.92 -0.50
C VAL A 46 -20.05 7.93 -1.63
N GLU A 47 -19.62 7.72 -2.87
CA GLU A 47 -20.51 7.72 -4.04
C GLU A 47 -21.57 6.62 -3.96
N ASN A 48 -21.20 5.43 -3.47
CA ASN A 48 -22.10 4.32 -3.26
C ASN A 48 -22.94 4.43 -1.97
N GLY A 49 -22.76 5.49 -1.17
CA GLY A 49 -23.48 5.69 0.10
C GLY A 49 -23.18 4.63 1.17
N ILE A 50 -22.05 3.92 1.04
CA ILE A 50 -21.60 2.88 1.98
C ILE A 50 -21.06 3.55 3.25
N CYS A 51 -20.23 4.58 3.07
CA CYS A 51 -19.60 5.33 4.16
C CYS A 51 -19.78 6.83 3.98
N ALA A 52 -19.90 7.52 5.10
CA ALA A 52 -19.83 8.96 5.20
C ALA A 52 -18.63 9.33 6.08
N PHE A 53 -17.74 10.18 5.57
CA PHE A 53 -16.55 10.57 6.29
C PHE A 53 -16.70 11.98 6.88
N TYR A 54 -16.02 12.22 8.01
CA TYR A 54 -15.93 13.55 8.61
C TYR A 54 -14.57 13.75 9.26
N ILE A 55 -14.19 15.00 9.45
CA ILE A 55 -13.03 15.42 10.24
C ILE A 55 -13.48 16.28 11.42
N GLU A 56 -12.65 16.34 12.44
CA GLU A 56 -12.80 17.27 13.56
C GLU A 56 -11.72 18.34 13.42
N GLY A 57 -12.15 19.58 13.19
CA GLY A 57 -11.26 20.72 13.14
C GLY A 57 -11.04 21.37 14.51
N PRO A 58 -10.22 22.44 14.57
CA PRO A 58 -10.03 23.19 15.80
C PRO A 58 -11.36 23.70 16.37
N LYS A 59 -11.50 23.66 17.70
CA LYS A 59 -12.74 23.97 18.45
C LYS A 59 -13.86 22.92 18.31
N ASP A 60 -13.49 21.65 18.13
CA ASP A 60 -14.43 20.52 18.11
C ASP A 60 -15.52 20.65 17.02
N LYS A 61 -15.18 21.39 15.94
CA LYS A 61 -16.09 21.63 14.84
C LYS A 61 -15.95 20.49 13.84
N ARG A 62 -17.05 19.79 13.61
CA ARG A 62 -17.12 18.71 12.63
C ARG A 62 -17.32 19.25 11.22
N TYR A 63 -16.55 18.73 10.27
CA TYR A 63 -16.71 18.98 8.84
C TYR A 63 -16.90 17.66 8.10
N ASP A 64 -18.01 17.54 7.38
CA ASP A 64 -18.26 16.38 6.55
C ASP A 64 -17.40 16.44 5.28
N VAL A 65 -16.96 15.26 4.84
CA VAL A 65 -16.16 15.07 3.64
C VAL A 65 -17.06 14.64 2.50
N ILE A 66 -16.91 15.33 1.38
CA ILE A 66 -17.65 15.11 0.14
C ILE A 66 -16.68 14.78 -0.99
N VAL A 67 -17.21 14.11 -2.01
CA VAL A 67 -16.51 13.93 -3.28
C VAL A 67 -16.81 15.13 -4.18
N ALA A 68 -15.77 15.74 -4.70
CA ALA A 68 -15.83 16.80 -5.69
C ALA A 68 -15.07 16.39 -6.96
N MET A 69 -15.29 17.12 -8.05
CA MET A 69 -14.58 16.94 -9.31
C MET A 69 -13.80 18.21 -9.65
N ASP A 70 -12.58 18.05 -10.16
CA ASP A 70 -11.78 19.17 -10.63
C ASP A 70 -12.14 19.55 -12.08
N VAL A 71 -11.46 20.57 -12.61
CA VAL A 71 -11.64 21.05 -13.98
C VAL A 71 -11.26 20.01 -15.06
N HIS A 72 -10.52 18.96 -14.68
CA HIS A 72 -10.12 17.84 -15.53
C HIS A 72 -10.99 16.59 -15.30
N ALA A 73 -12.12 16.73 -14.60
CA ALA A 73 -13.02 15.64 -14.23
C ALA A 73 -12.39 14.56 -13.34
N HIS A 74 -11.33 14.87 -12.60
CA HIS A 74 -10.79 13.99 -11.59
C HIS A 74 -11.54 14.15 -10.27
N ARG A 75 -11.94 13.01 -9.71
CA ARG A 75 -12.64 12.96 -8.42
C ARG A 75 -11.65 13.08 -7.27
N TYR A 76 -11.97 13.94 -6.32
CA TYR A 76 -11.18 14.12 -5.11
C TYR A 76 -12.06 14.33 -3.87
N LEU A 77 -11.49 14.05 -2.70
CA LEU A 77 -12.13 14.29 -1.43
C LEU A 77 -11.84 15.71 -0.97
N LYS A 78 -12.87 16.43 -0.51
CA LYS A 78 -12.72 17.70 0.19
C LYS A 78 -13.77 17.83 1.29
N THR A 79 -13.55 18.72 2.24
CA THR A 79 -14.58 19.03 3.23
C THR A 79 -15.61 20.01 2.68
N VAL A 80 -16.81 20.03 3.26
CA VAL A 80 -17.84 21.04 2.93
C VAL A 80 -17.38 22.48 3.20
N ALA A 81 -16.39 22.67 4.07
CA ALA A 81 -15.82 23.99 4.36
C ALA A 81 -14.74 24.41 3.35
N ASP A 82 -14.24 23.47 2.53
CA ASP A 82 -13.24 23.75 1.53
C ASP A 82 -13.86 24.40 0.29
N THR A 83 -13.25 25.51 -0.17
CA THR A 83 -13.68 26.21 -1.39
C THR A 83 -13.36 25.36 -2.63
N HIS A 84 -12.07 25.16 -2.93
CA HIS A 84 -11.60 24.45 -4.13
C HIS A 84 -10.61 23.32 -3.84
N GLN A 85 -9.72 23.47 -2.86
CA GLN A 85 -8.69 22.47 -2.53
C GLN A 85 -9.00 21.82 -1.19
N PRO A 86 -8.54 20.58 -0.94
CA PRO A 86 -8.79 19.87 0.30
C PRO A 86 -7.91 20.38 1.46
N ASP A 87 -7.95 21.68 1.73
CA ASP A 87 -7.07 22.36 2.68
C ASP A 87 -7.21 21.75 4.07
N GLN A 88 -8.44 21.56 4.54
CA GLN A 88 -8.68 20.98 5.87
C GLN A 88 -8.17 19.53 6.00
N LEU A 89 -8.30 18.71 4.95
CA LEU A 89 -7.74 17.36 4.96
C LEU A 89 -6.22 17.38 4.92
N LEU A 90 -5.62 18.33 4.19
CA LEU A 90 -4.17 18.50 4.12
C LEU A 90 -3.57 19.01 5.44
N PHE A 91 -4.34 19.71 6.29
CA PHE A 91 -3.91 20.10 7.63
C PHE A 91 -3.87 18.94 8.64
N LEU A 92 -4.45 17.78 8.32
CA LEU A 92 -4.41 16.63 9.21
C LEU A 92 -2.98 16.09 9.39
N PRO A 93 -2.67 15.52 10.57
CA PRO A 93 -1.38 14.91 10.81
C PRO A 93 -1.12 13.74 9.86
N GLU A 94 0.16 13.49 9.60
CA GLU A 94 0.60 12.33 8.84
C GLU A 94 0.34 11.05 9.65
N CYS A 95 -0.16 10.01 8.98
CA CYS A 95 -0.53 8.79 9.68
C CYS A 95 0.70 8.13 10.32
N PRO A 96 0.75 7.90 11.64
CA PRO A 96 1.89 7.22 12.28
C PRO A 96 1.90 5.71 12.00
N TYR A 97 0.74 5.15 11.62
CA TYR A 97 0.56 3.75 11.24
C TYR A 97 0.76 3.54 9.73
N VAL A 98 1.74 4.22 9.12
CA VAL A 98 2.28 3.73 7.86
C VAL A 98 3.06 2.46 8.18
N VAL A 99 2.34 1.35 8.33
CA VAL A 99 2.88 0.06 7.91
C VAL A 99 3.31 0.33 6.48
N HIS A 100 4.62 0.32 6.25
CA HIS A 100 5.19 0.41 4.91
C HIS A 100 4.24 -0.32 4.00
N THR A 101 3.59 0.38 3.06
CA THR A 101 2.89 -0.38 2.04
C THR A 101 3.91 -1.29 1.46
N SER A 102 3.68 -2.59 1.67
CA SER A 102 4.31 -3.61 0.89
C SER A 102 4.17 -3.12 -0.54
N ARG A 103 5.28 -2.67 -1.12
CA ARG A 103 5.40 -2.51 -2.58
C ARG A 103 5.28 -3.88 -3.27
N ARG A 104 5.13 -4.94 -2.47
CA ARG A 104 4.89 -6.32 -2.85
C ARG A 104 3.40 -6.47 -3.15
N PHE A 105 3.10 -6.68 -4.42
CA PHE A 105 1.77 -7.05 -4.91
C PHE A 105 1.40 -8.48 -4.48
N THR A 106 2.39 -9.36 -4.33
CA THR A 106 2.22 -10.76 -3.93
C THR A 106 2.92 -11.06 -2.60
N PRO A 107 2.29 -11.85 -1.71
CA PRO A 107 2.90 -12.24 -0.44
C PRO A 107 4.13 -13.12 -0.69
N ARG A 108 5.14 -12.99 0.17
CA ARG A 108 6.32 -13.85 0.15
C ARG A 108 6.17 -14.95 1.18
N VAL A 109 6.38 -16.19 0.75
CA VAL A 109 6.44 -17.36 1.62
C VAL A 109 7.91 -17.62 1.92
N GLU A 110 8.26 -17.73 3.20
CA GLU A 110 9.60 -18.16 3.61
C GLU A 110 9.77 -19.63 3.26
N THR A 111 10.92 -19.98 2.70
CA THR A 111 11.22 -21.36 2.29
C THR A 111 11.82 -22.14 3.44
N HIS A 112 11.40 -23.40 3.58
CA HIS A 112 12.07 -24.37 4.44
C HIS A 112 13.53 -24.62 3.98
N ASP A 113 14.36 -25.18 4.86
CA ASP A 113 15.82 -25.34 4.67
C ASP A 113 16.27 -26.15 3.43
N GLY A 114 15.33 -26.74 2.67
CA GLY A 114 15.61 -27.59 1.50
C GLY A 114 15.48 -26.93 0.12
N VAL A 115 15.18 -25.63 0.02
CA VAL A 115 14.95 -24.98 -1.29
C VAL A 115 16.20 -24.26 -1.79
N PHE A 116 16.79 -24.78 -2.87
CA PHE A 116 17.99 -24.25 -3.51
C PHE A 116 17.76 -23.98 -5.00
N VAL A 117 18.53 -23.03 -5.52
CA VAL A 117 18.60 -22.76 -6.96
C VAL A 117 20.06 -22.85 -7.40
N ASP A 118 20.29 -23.54 -8.51
CA ASP A 118 21.50 -23.34 -9.30
C ASP A 118 21.31 -22.07 -10.13
N TRP A 119 22.34 -21.25 -10.20
CA TRP A 119 22.26 -20.01 -10.95
C TRP A 119 23.56 -19.67 -11.65
N CYS A 120 23.40 -19.15 -12.87
CA CYS A 120 24.51 -18.69 -13.69
C CYS A 120 24.33 -17.21 -14.03
N CYS A 121 25.37 -16.41 -13.79
CA CYS A 121 25.43 -15.01 -14.18
C CYS A 121 26.80 -14.69 -14.76
N PHE A 122 26.87 -14.30 -16.03
CA PHE A 122 28.12 -14.00 -16.75
C PHE A 122 29.19 -15.12 -16.64
N GLY A 123 28.78 -16.38 -16.77
CA GLY A 123 29.68 -17.55 -16.72
C GLY A 123 30.15 -17.93 -15.31
N LEU A 124 29.63 -17.27 -14.27
CA LEU A 124 29.84 -17.67 -12.89
C LEU A 124 28.62 -18.42 -12.38
N GLU A 125 28.83 -19.68 -12.05
CA GLU A 125 27.83 -20.63 -11.55
C GLU A 125 27.97 -20.79 -10.03
N ASP A 126 26.85 -20.93 -9.35
CA ASP A 126 26.81 -21.23 -7.92
C ASP A 126 25.46 -21.84 -7.52
N ILE A 127 25.45 -22.55 -6.41
CA ILE A 127 24.22 -23.07 -5.80
C ILE A 127 23.93 -22.26 -4.54
N SER A 128 22.75 -21.67 -4.48
CA SER A 128 22.37 -20.79 -3.40
C SER A 128 21.00 -21.12 -2.84
N ARG A 129 20.85 -20.87 -1.54
CA ARG A 129 19.60 -21.05 -0.82
C ARG A 129 18.58 -20.00 -1.27
N VAL A 130 17.35 -20.41 -1.52
CA VAL A 130 16.22 -19.47 -1.61
C VAL A 130 15.78 -19.18 -0.18
N ARG A 131 15.67 -17.91 0.18
CA ARG A 131 15.17 -17.49 1.50
C ARG A 131 13.65 -17.37 1.52
N ASN A 132 13.12 -16.75 0.47
CA ASN A 132 11.68 -16.60 0.27
C ASN A 132 11.36 -16.43 -1.21
N LEU A 133 10.11 -16.74 -1.56
CA LEU A 133 9.58 -16.57 -2.91
C LEU A 133 8.15 -16.04 -2.88
N SER A 134 7.78 -15.42 -3.99
CA SER A 134 6.44 -14.96 -4.33
C SER A 134 6.19 -15.25 -5.82
N LEU A 135 4.96 -15.02 -6.27
CA LEU A 135 4.62 -15.13 -7.69
C LEU A 135 5.45 -14.17 -8.57
N ASP A 136 5.85 -13.00 -8.04
CA ASP A 136 6.62 -11.99 -8.78
C ASP A 136 8.14 -12.12 -8.62
N GLY A 137 8.63 -13.20 -7.99
CA GLY A 137 10.06 -13.47 -7.88
C GLY A 137 10.50 -13.95 -6.50
N LEU A 138 11.80 -14.15 -6.35
CA LEU A 138 12.41 -14.82 -5.20
C LEU A 138 13.62 -14.06 -4.64
N PHE A 139 14.07 -14.43 -3.44
CA PHE A 139 15.27 -13.91 -2.79
C PHE A 139 16.29 -15.04 -2.65
N VAL A 140 17.44 -14.89 -3.32
CA VAL A 140 18.56 -15.82 -3.22
C VAL A 140 19.58 -15.29 -2.22
N GLU A 141 19.95 -16.10 -1.24
CA GLU A 141 21.06 -15.81 -0.34
C GLU A 141 22.37 -16.37 -0.92
N THR A 142 23.29 -15.47 -1.25
CA THR A 142 24.61 -15.83 -1.78
C THR A 142 25.69 -14.96 -1.15
N ALA A 143 26.88 -15.53 -0.95
CA ALA A 143 28.07 -14.79 -0.50
C ALA A 143 28.61 -13.83 -1.57
N LYS A 144 28.27 -14.05 -2.86
CA LYS A 144 28.79 -13.28 -4.00
C LYS A 144 27.82 -12.16 -4.39
N SER A 145 28.20 -10.91 -4.13
CA SER A 145 27.42 -9.75 -4.60
C SER A 145 27.46 -9.63 -6.12
N ARG A 146 26.36 -9.15 -6.73
CA ARG A 146 26.21 -8.94 -8.18
C ARG A 146 25.80 -7.51 -8.48
N SER A 147 26.13 -7.03 -9.68
CA SER A 147 25.67 -5.73 -10.17
C SER A 147 24.15 -5.71 -10.25
N MET A 148 23.55 -4.63 -9.75
CA MET A 148 22.11 -4.41 -9.86
C MET A 148 21.68 -4.35 -11.32
N GLY A 149 20.54 -4.98 -11.64
CA GLY A 149 20.01 -5.04 -13.01
C GLY A 149 20.61 -6.16 -13.88
N SER A 150 21.50 -6.99 -13.34
CA SER A 150 22.05 -8.14 -14.07
C SER A 150 21.00 -9.23 -14.28
N THR A 151 20.93 -9.77 -15.48
CA THR A 151 20.12 -10.96 -15.77
C THR A 151 20.83 -12.20 -15.25
N VAL A 152 20.10 -13.03 -14.51
CA VAL A 152 20.57 -14.30 -13.96
C VAL A 152 19.70 -15.41 -14.51
N LYS A 153 20.31 -16.50 -14.97
CA LYS A 153 19.58 -17.74 -15.27
C LYS A 153 19.48 -18.55 -13.99
N LEU A 154 18.26 -18.93 -13.61
CA LEU A 154 17.96 -19.72 -12.41
C LEU A 154 17.41 -21.08 -12.83
N GLU A 155 17.94 -22.15 -12.25
CA GLU A 155 17.45 -23.52 -12.38
C GLU A 155 17.08 -24.03 -10.98
N PHE A 156 15.81 -24.38 -10.79
CA PHE A 156 15.32 -24.88 -9.51
C PHE A 156 15.77 -26.32 -9.30
N LEU A 157 16.47 -26.56 -8.19
CA LEU A 157 16.83 -27.89 -7.75
C LEU A 157 15.68 -28.43 -6.91
N VAL A 158 14.87 -29.29 -7.52
CA VAL A 158 13.72 -29.92 -6.86
C VAL A 158 14.12 -31.33 -6.44
N GLN A 159 14.03 -31.65 -5.15
CA GLN A 159 14.06 -33.05 -4.72
C GLN A 159 12.89 -33.79 -5.38
N GLU A 160 13.11 -35.02 -5.86
CA GLU A 160 12.06 -35.82 -6.49
C GLU A 160 10.77 -35.79 -5.65
N GLY A 161 9.68 -35.25 -6.21
CA GLY A 161 8.40 -35.10 -5.52
C GLY A 161 7.71 -33.75 -5.75
N GLN A 162 6.51 -33.61 -5.18
CA GLN A 162 5.69 -32.39 -5.28
C GLN A 162 6.16 -31.35 -4.25
N ILE A 163 6.61 -30.18 -4.69
CA ILE A 163 6.88 -29.05 -3.79
C ILE A 163 5.55 -28.51 -3.28
N ARG A 164 5.36 -28.53 -1.96
CA ARG A 164 4.23 -27.87 -1.27
C ARG A 164 4.78 -26.74 -0.41
N ALA A 165 4.11 -25.60 -0.46
CA ALA A 165 4.32 -24.50 0.48
C ALA A 165 2.98 -24.31 1.18
N ASP A 166 2.95 -24.50 2.50
CA ASP A 166 1.76 -24.20 3.30
C ASP A 166 1.74 -22.70 3.58
N ALA A 167 0.58 -22.07 3.34
CA ALA A 167 0.35 -20.63 3.44
C ALA A 167 -0.24 -20.24 4.80
#